data_AF-A0A4C1SRI0-F1
#
_entry.id   AF-A0A4C1SRI0-F1
#
_cell.length_a   1.000
_cell.length_b   1.000
_cell.length_c   1.000
_cell.angle_alpha   90.00
_cell.angle_beta   90.00
_cell.angle_gamma   90.00
#
_symmetry.space_group_name_H-M   'P 1'
#
loop_
_entity.id
_entity.type
_entity.pdbx_description
1 polymer ?
#
loop_
_entity_poly.entity_id
_entity_poly.type
_entity_poly.pdbx_seq_one_letter_code
_entity_poly.pdbx_strand_id
1 'polypeptide(L)'
;MSSYTHNLNKKLLNLAIKQNHQLLGQFRHDLEMIIYSLEGLFTLKELDEFLSYDDILAESFNKKVKAVHRKKFADLYELQKRELGIKLNNKWFINKSDVNIPQDIQWVLSLGPKHGLPIESKEFPVLKIIADSEDFLQTLENKEEQEIARSRLAMIIDNHIKIGRNSDRDRFVLDKVRKARHFLKENRDVVILNSDKGNLTVAMNRCDYELRMEDIVGDTAGYLLINKDPTSRKGLPMGSPASPVVADIVMEELLDCCIEKLAIRPKIITKYVDDLFCVVSEVYRIPCGGNGAEECGEVYIGTTKNKLRTRLAGHKSDQKYRTTNLSHKTALTAHCVRLNHFPKFEDTTVLNRKAIIDVD
;
A
#
# COMPACT_ATOMS: atom_id res chain seq x y z
N MET A 1 -6.64 14.20 -23.89
CA MET A 1 -5.74 15.35 -24.08
C MET A 1 -4.96 15.73 -22.80
N SER A 2 -5.56 15.81 -21.60
CA SER A 2 -4.87 16.23 -20.35
C SER A 2 -3.62 15.41 -19.93
N SER A 3 -3.60 14.08 -20.11
CA SER A 3 -2.42 13.27 -19.72
C SER A 3 -1.18 13.50 -20.60
N TYR A 4 -1.38 13.86 -21.88
CA TYR A 4 -0.28 14.08 -22.81
C TYR A 4 0.38 15.44 -22.55
N THR A 5 -0.44 16.47 -22.33
CA THR A 5 0.03 17.81 -21.93
C THR A 5 0.72 17.78 -20.57
N HIS A 6 0.19 17.04 -19.59
CA HIS A 6 0.85 16.86 -18.30
C HIS A 6 2.24 16.20 -18.42
N ASN A 7 2.37 15.14 -19.22
CA ASN A 7 3.66 14.48 -19.45
C ASN A 7 4.65 15.37 -20.20
N LEU A 8 4.18 16.16 -21.16
CA LEU A 8 4.99 17.15 -21.87
C LEU A 8 5.51 18.22 -20.90
N ASN A 9 4.63 18.79 -20.08
CA ASN A 9 4.98 19.81 -19.08
C ASN A 9 5.99 19.27 -18.06
N LYS A 10 5.83 18.03 -17.61
CA LYS A 10 6.80 17.37 -16.72
C LYS A 10 8.17 17.21 -17.39
N LYS A 11 8.21 16.84 -18.68
CA LYS A 11 9.47 16.74 -19.44
C LYS A 11 10.12 18.10 -19.61
N LEU A 12 9.36 19.13 -19.95
CA LEU A 12 9.86 20.50 -20.07
C LEU A 12 10.44 21.02 -18.75
N LEU A 13 9.74 20.77 -17.64
CA LEU A 13 10.23 21.13 -16.30
C LEU A 13 11.55 20.41 -15.98
N ASN A 14 11.64 19.11 -16.23
CA ASN A 14 12.87 18.35 -16.00
C ASN A 14 14.04 18.85 -16.86
N LEU A 15 13.77 19.25 -18.11
CA LEU A 15 14.78 19.85 -18.99
C LEU A 15 15.25 21.20 -18.46
N ALA A 16 14.32 22.05 -18.01
CA ALA A 16 14.67 23.34 -17.40
C ALA A 16 15.49 23.17 -16.12
N ILE A 17 15.14 22.19 -15.27
CA ILE A 17 15.93 21.84 -14.08
C ILE A 17 17.35 21.40 -14.49
N LYS A 18 17.46 20.53 -15.50
CA LYS A 18 18.76 20.06 -16.00
C LYS A 18 19.62 21.21 -16.54
N GLN A 19 19.03 22.11 -17.32
CA GLN A 19 19.70 23.30 -17.85
C GLN A 19 20.18 24.21 -16.72
N ASN A 20 19.35 24.44 -15.70
CA ASN A 20 19.74 25.23 -14.53
C ASN A 20 20.90 24.58 -13.76
N HIS A 21 20.92 23.26 -13.61
CA HIS A 21 22.07 22.58 -13.00
C HIS A 21 23.35 22.72 -13.83
N GLN A 22 23.26 22.71 -15.16
CA GLN A 22 24.40 22.96 -16.04
C GLN A 22 24.92 24.40 -15.90
N LEU A 23 24.02 25.39 -15.91
CA LEU A 23 24.36 26.79 -15.68
C LEU A 23 24.99 27.01 -14.30
N LEU A 24 24.45 26.38 -13.26
CA LEU A 24 25.05 26.41 -11.92
C LEU A 24 26.46 25.81 -11.89
N GLY A 25 26.72 24.78 -12.69
CA GLY A 25 28.07 24.22 -12.85
C GLY A 25 29.02 25.21 -13.55
N GLN A 26 28.54 25.86 -14.62
CA GLN A 26 29.31 26.89 -15.33
C GLN A 26 29.65 28.07 -14.42
N PHE A 27 28.67 28.62 -13.71
CA PHE A 27 28.91 29.73 -12.79
C PHE A 27 29.85 29.37 -11.64
N ARG A 28 29.81 28.14 -11.13
CA ARG A 28 30.80 27.69 -10.13
C ARG A 28 32.21 27.65 -10.70
N HIS A 29 32.36 27.11 -11.90
CA HIS A 29 33.66 27.08 -12.57
C HIS A 29 34.19 28.49 -12.85
N ASP A 30 33.34 29.41 -13.30
CA ASP A 30 33.71 30.81 -13.53
C ASP A 30 34.13 31.49 -12.20
N LEU A 31 33.41 31.21 -11.09
CA LEU A 31 33.79 31.70 -9.77
C LEU A 31 35.14 31.15 -9.31
N GLU A 32 35.41 29.85 -9.50
CA GLU A 32 36.70 29.24 -9.17
C GLU A 32 37.84 29.88 -9.98
N MET A 33 37.63 30.15 -11.27
CA MET A 33 38.60 30.83 -12.12
C MET A 33 38.87 32.27 -11.69
N ILE A 34 37.82 32.99 -11.26
CA ILE A 34 37.95 34.35 -10.72
C ILE A 34 38.71 34.33 -9.38
N ILE A 35 38.38 33.41 -8.48
CA ILE A 35 39.07 33.25 -7.18
C ILE A 35 40.55 32.95 -7.42
N TYR A 36 40.88 32.01 -8.30
CA TYR A 36 42.26 31.70 -8.67
C TYR A 36 43.02 32.92 -9.25
N SER A 37 42.33 33.76 -10.02
CA SER A 37 42.92 34.99 -10.55
C SER A 37 43.16 36.04 -9.46
N LEU A 38 42.30 36.09 -8.43
CA LEU A 38 42.43 36.99 -7.27
C LEU A 38 43.53 36.53 -6.30
N GLU A 39 43.74 35.22 -6.14
CA GLU A 39 44.85 34.64 -5.36
C GLU A 39 46.22 35.12 -5.87
N GLY A 40 46.34 35.44 -7.16
CA GLY A 40 47.56 35.99 -7.74
C GLY A 40 47.78 37.50 -7.50
N LEU A 41 46.77 38.23 -7.02
CA LEU A 41 46.77 39.70 -6.90
C LEU A 41 46.73 40.21 -5.45
N PHE A 42 46.23 39.40 -4.51
CA PHE A 42 46.02 39.77 -3.11
C PHE A 42 46.87 38.95 -2.14
N THR A 43 47.09 39.47 -0.93
CA THR A 43 47.63 38.63 0.17
C THR A 43 46.54 37.68 0.70
N LEU A 44 46.93 36.50 1.19
CA LEU A 44 45.99 35.48 1.71
C LEU A 44 44.99 36.03 2.75
N LYS A 45 45.40 37.04 3.53
CA LYS A 45 44.60 37.62 4.61
C LYS A 45 43.53 38.60 4.10
N GLU A 46 43.86 39.39 3.07
CA GLU A 46 42.92 40.33 2.43
C GLU A 46 41.87 39.58 1.60
N LEU A 47 42.27 38.48 0.95
CA LEU A 47 41.37 37.65 0.16
C LEU A 47 40.33 36.94 1.04
N ASP A 48 40.74 36.39 2.19
CA ASP A 48 39.84 35.71 3.13
C ASP A 48 38.81 36.68 3.74
N GLU A 49 39.25 37.90 4.08
CA GLU A 49 38.35 38.94 4.57
C GLU A 49 37.34 39.38 3.50
N PHE A 50 37.77 39.54 2.24
CA PHE A 50 36.88 39.85 1.12
C PHE A 50 35.84 38.75 0.85
N LEU A 51 36.27 37.49 0.79
CA LEU A 51 35.37 36.35 0.56
C LEU A 51 34.36 36.19 1.71
N SER A 52 34.79 36.38 2.96
CA SER A 52 33.88 36.34 4.11
C SER A 52 32.78 37.42 4.05
N TYR A 53 33.12 38.61 3.55
CA TYR A 53 32.15 39.69 3.37
C TYR A 53 31.17 39.39 2.23
N ASP A 54 31.66 38.84 1.11
CA ASP A 54 30.81 38.42 -0.01
C ASP A 54 29.84 37.30 0.40
N ASP A 55 30.30 36.33 1.20
CA ASP A 55 29.46 35.26 1.74
C ASP A 55 28.30 35.82 2.60
N ILE A 56 28.57 36.81 3.45
CA ILE A 56 27.54 37.48 4.27
C ILE A 56 26.51 38.17 3.37
N LEU A 57 26.96 38.88 2.32
CA LEU A 57 26.07 39.52 1.36
C LEU A 57 25.23 38.49 0.60
N ALA A 58 25.85 37.41 0.12
CA ALA A 58 25.21 36.32 -0.58
C ALA A 58 24.17 35.62 0.30
N GLU A 59 24.46 35.36 1.57
CA GLU A 59 23.50 34.81 2.53
C GLU A 59 22.30 35.73 2.71
N SER A 60 22.53 37.04 2.86
CA SER A 60 21.45 38.02 3.05
C SER A 60 20.53 38.09 1.83
N PHE A 61 21.09 38.04 0.63
CA PHE A 61 20.37 38.01 -0.63
C PHE A 61 19.60 36.70 -0.79
N ASN A 62 20.25 35.57 -0.52
CA ASN A 62 19.64 34.24 -0.56
C ASN A 62 18.46 34.12 0.40
N LYS A 63 18.55 34.68 1.62
CA LYS A 63 17.42 34.74 2.57
C LYS A 63 16.23 35.51 1.97
N LYS A 64 16.47 36.68 1.36
CA LYS A 64 15.41 37.47 0.69
C LYS A 64 14.75 36.71 -0.45
N VAL A 65 15.55 36.14 -1.35
CA VAL A 65 15.05 35.37 -2.51
C VAL A 65 14.27 34.13 -2.05
N LYS A 66 14.78 33.38 -1.09
CA LYS A 66 14.07 32.23 -0.50
C LYS A 66 12.74 32.64 0.13
N ALA A 67 12.68 33.79 0.83
CA ALA A 67 11.44 34.28 1.41
C ALA A 67 10.38 34.57 0.34
N VAL A 68 10.76 35.22 -0.77
CA VAL A 68 9.86 35.49 -1.91
C VAL A 68 9.35 34.19 -2.53
N HIS A 69 10.21 33.22 -2.79
CA HIS A 69 9.79 31.93 -3.35
C HIS A 69 8.90 31.14 -2.40
N ARG A 70 9.20 31.14 -1.10
CA ARG A 70 8.34 30.52 -0.07
C ARG A 70 6.95 31.14 -0.05
N LYS A 71 6.87 32.47 -0.13
CA LYS A 71 5.59 33.20 -0.21
C LYS A 71 4.81 32.80 -1.47
N LYS A 72 5.45 32.84 -2.64
CA LYS A 72 4.83 32.43 -3.91
C LYS A 72 4.34 30.98 -3.87
N PHE A 73 5.11 30.08 -3.29
CA PHE A 73 4.71 28.68 -3.12
C PHE A 73 3.48 28.56 -2.21
N ALA A 74 3.47 29.25 -1.06
CA ALA A 74 2.34 29.26 -0.15
C ALA A 74 1.06 29.78 -0.83
N ASP A 75 1.17 30.87 -1.60
CA ASP A 75 0.04 31.46 -2.34
C ASP A 75 -0.54 30.47 -3.38
N LEU A 76 0.34 29.83 -4.16
CA LEU A 76 -0.08 28.81 -5.14
C LEU A 76 -0.70 27.59 -4.48
N TYR A 77 -0.17 27.18 -3.32
CA TYR A 77 -0.68 26.06 -2.56
C TYR A 77 -2.09 26.33 -2.02
N GLU A 78 -2.33 27.54 -1.52
CA GLU A 78 -3.66 27.96 -1.06
C GLU A 78 -4.66 28.11 -2.21
N LEU A 79 -4.23 28.60 -3.37
CA LEU A 79 -5.07 28.62 -4.58
C LEU A 79 -5.48 27.20 -4.98
N GLN A 80 -4.54 26.26 -5.02
CA GLN A 80 -4.82 24.86 -5.33
C GLN A 80 -5.82 24.25 -4.34
N LYS A 81 -5.68 24.51 -3.03
CA LYS A 81 -6.66 24.03 -2.03
C LYS A 81 -8.07 24.56 -2.27
N ARG A 82 -8.18 25.84 -2.65
CA ARG A 82 -9.47 26.48 -2.96
C ARG A 82 -10.10 25.86 -4.21
N GLU A 83 -9.32 25.67 -5.27
CA GLU A 83 -9.78 25.02 -6.50
C GLU A 83 -10.26 23.58 -6.24
N LEU A 84 -9.60 22.86 -5.33
CA LEU A 84 -9.96 21.50 -4.94
C LEU A 84 -11.14 21.43 -3.94
N GLY A 85 -11.65 22.58 -3.46
CA GLY A 85 -12.78 22.65 -2.53
C GLY A 85 -12.50 22.10 -1.12
N ILE A 86 -11.23 22.07 -0.70
CA ILE A 86 -10.83 21.47 0.57
C ILE A 86 -11.04 22.48 1.70
N LYS A 87 -12.05 22.25 2.54
CA LYS A 87 -12.27 23.03 3.77
C LYS A 87 -11.49 22.40 4.91
N LEU A 88 -10.55 23.15 5.48
CA LEU A 88 -9.76 22.70 6.61
C LEU A 88 -10.44 23.17 7.89
N ASN A 89 -10.95 22.22 8.68
CA ASN A 89 -11.58 22.52 9.95
C ASN A 89 -10.63 22.18 11.10
N ASN A 90 -9.95 23.19 11.62
CA ASN A 90 -9.02 23.03 12.75
C ASN A 90 -9.69 22.52 14.03
N LYS A 91 -11.03 22.54 14.10
CA LYS A 91 -11.76 22.02 15.26
C LYS A 91 -11.94 20.50 15.24
N TRP A 92 -11.66 19.82 14.14
CA TRP A 92 -11.91 18.38 13.99
C TRP A 92 -10.71 17.50 14.34
N PHE A 93 -9.57 18.11 14.67
CA PHE A 93 -8.37 17.43 15.11
C PHE A 93 -7.77 18.13 16.32
N ILE A 94 -7.45 17.38 17.37
CA ILE A 94 -6.72 17.88 18.54
C ILE A 94 -5.45 17.06 18.71
N ASN A 95 -4.30 17.74 18.72
CA ASN A 95 -3.04 17.13 19.07
C ASN A 95 -2.76 17.31 20.57
N LYS A 96 -2.69 16.20 21.31
CA LYS A 96 -2.21 16.14 22.70
C LYS A 96 -0.87 15.43 22.83
N SER A 97 -0.26 15.02 21.73
CA SER A 97 1.08 14.39 21.71
C SER A 97 2.18 15.45 21.64
N ASP A 98 3.39 15.04 22.02
CA ASP A 98 4.58 15.91 21.91
C ASP A 98 5.12 16.01 20.49
N VAL A 99 4.60 15.18 19.58
CA VAL A 99 5.01 15.14 18.18
C VAL A 99 4.33 16.25 17.39
N ASN A 100 5.12 17.03 16.67
CA ASN A 100 4.60 18.06 15.77
C ASN A 100 4.06 17.45 14.48
N ILE A 101 2.74 17.24 14.42
CA ILE A 101 2.07 16.65 13.25
C ILE A 101 1.86 17.73 12.17
N PRO A 102 2.37 17.54 10.94
CA PRO A 102 2.18 18.50 9.84
C PRO A 102 0.70 18.76 9.50
N GLN A 103 0.37 19.99 9.09
CA GLN A 103 -1.02 20.43 8.79
C GLN A 103 -1.75 19.53 7.78
N ASP A 104 -1.02 19.05 6.77
CA ASP A 104 -1.56 18.15 5.75
C ASP A 104 -2.06 16.83 6.33
N ILE A 105 -1.33 16.31 7.33
CA ILE A 105 -1.63 15.05 8.00
C ILE A 105 -2.75 15.27 9.00
N GLN A 106 -2.72 16.37 9.76
CA GLN A 106 -3.83 16.77 10.63
C GLN A 106 -5.14 16.86 9.85
N TRP A 107 -5.10 17.44 8.64
CA TRP A 107 -6.26 17.50 7.77
C TRP A 107 -6.78 16.10 7.39
N VAL A 108 -5.91 15.19 6.95
CA VAL A 108 -6.33 13.81 6.62
C VAL A 108 -6.96 13.13 7.84
N LEU A 109 -6.34 13.27 9.02
CA LEU A 109 -6.85 12.68 10.26
C LEU A 109 -8.16 13.31 10.72
N SER A 110 -8.39 14.59 10.41
CA SER A 110 -9.62 15.31 10.74
C SER A 110 -10.85 14.83 9.95
N LEU A 111 -10.65 14.11 8.83
CA LEU A 111 -11.75 13.52 8.07
C LEU A 111 -12.45 12.40 8.85
N GLY A 112 -11.72 11.76 9.77
CA GLY A 112 -12.22 10.67 10.61
C GLY A 112 -12.37 9.33 9.85
N PRO A 113 -12.63 8.24 10.58
CA PRO A 113 -12.64 6.89 10.00
C PRO A 113 -13.85 6.61 9.11
N LYS A 114 -14.94 7.38 9.25
CA LYS A 114 -16.16 7.23 8.44
C LYS A 114 -16.08 7.93 7.08
N HIS A 115 -14.97 8.62 6.79
CA HIS A 115 -14.81 9.31 5.52
C HIS A 115 -14.52 8.35 4.38
N GLY A 116 -15.35 8.38 3.34
CA GLY A 116 -15.13 7.61 2.13
C GLY A 116 -13.90 8.11 1.38
N LEU A 117 -12.81 7.33 1.40
CA LEU A 117 -11.62 7.62 0.61
C LEU A 117 -11.82 7.23 -0.86
N PRO A 118 -11.20 7.96 -1.81
CA PRO A 118 -11.19 7.54 -3.20
C PRO A 118 -10.56 6.16 -3.34
N ILE A 119 -11.17 5.30 -4.15
CA ILE A 119 -10.71 3.92 -4.35
C ILE A 119 -9.41 3.95 -5.17
N GLU A 120 -8.36 3.27 -4.69
CA GLU A 120 -7.20 3.01 -5.54
C GLU A 120 -7.61 1.97 -6.60
N SER A 121 -7.34 2.25 -7.87
CA SER A 121 -7.78 1.43 -9.02
C SER A 121 -7.40 -0.06 -8.97
N LYS A 122 -6.50 -0.44 -8.04
CA LYS A 122 -6.08 -1.83 -7.80
C LYS A 122 -6.98 -2.60 -6.83
N GLU A 123 -7.80 -1.91 -6.04
CA GLU A 123 -8.57 -2.48 -4.92
C GLU A 123 -10.07 -2.58 -5.21
N PHE A 124 -10.55 -2.15 -6.39
CA PHE A 124 -11.98 -2.19 -6.71
C PHE A 124 -12.48 -3.64 -6.74
N PRO A 125 -13.36 -4.08 -5.81
CA PRO A 125 -13.75 -5.48 -5.67
C PRO A 125 -14.87 -5.81 -6.65
N VAL A 126 -14.53 -5.90 -7.94
CA VAL A 126 -15.47 -6.14 -9.05
C VAL A 126 -16.40 -7.32 -8.75
N LEU A 127 -15.84 -8.44 -8.27
CA LEU A 127 -16.61 -9.66 -8.01
C LEU A 127 -17.64 -9.48 -6.89
N LYS A 128 -17.29 -8.73 -5.84
CA LYS A 128 -18.21 -8.45 -4.74
C LYS A 128 -19.36 -7.58 -5.21
N ILE A 129 -19.06 -6.52 -5.95
CA ILE A 129 -20.10 -5.62 -6.49
C ILE A 129 -21.02 -6.37 -7.45
N ILE A 130 -20.48 -7.25 -8.31
CA ILE A 130 -21.31 -8.09 -9.17
C ILE A 130 -22.21 -9.00 -8.34
N ALA A 131 -21.68 -9.67 -7.31
CA ALA A 131 -22.48 -10.54 -6.45
C ALA A 131 -23.58 -9.77 -5.70
N ASP A 132 -23.24 -8.68 -5.03
CA ASP A 132 -24.17 -7.82 -4.28
C ASP A 132 -25.24 -7.22 -5.21
N SER A 133 -24.83 -6.82 -6.42
CA SER A 133 -25.75 -6.27 -7.41
C SER A 133 -26.66 -7.34 -7.99
N GLU A 134 -26.16 -8.54 -8.27
CA GLU A 134 -26.96 -9.62 -8.81
C GLU A 134 -28.00 -10.11 -7.79
N ASP A 135 -27.64 -10.17 -6.51
CA ASP A 135 -28.55 -10.49 -5.41
C ASP A 135 -29.70 -9.46 -5.35
N PHE A 136 -29.37 -8.16 -5.42
CA PHE A 136 -30.36 -7.10 -5.50
C PHE A 136 -31.24 -7.22 -6.77
N LEU A 137 -30.65 -7.49 -7.93
CA LEU A 137 -31.39 -7.59 -9.19
C LEU A 137 -32.32 -8.80 -9.22
N GLN A 138 -32.05 -9.87 -8.47
CA GLN A 138 -32.95 -11.02 -8.35
C GLN A 138 -34.23 -10.70 -7.56
N THR A 139 -34.22 -9.65 -6.76
CA THR A 139 -35.43 -9.20 -6.04
C THR A 139 -36.46 -8.50 -6.94
N LEU A 140 -36.08 -8.14 -8.18
CA LEU A 140 -36.99 -7.49 -9.12
C LEU A 140 -37.91 -8.52 -9.79
N GLU A 141 -39.22 -8.30 -9.72
CA GLU A 141 -40.23 -9.20 -10.31
C GLU A 141 -40.24 -9.15 -11.86
N ASN A 142 -39.90 -7.99 -12.44
CA ASN A 142 -39.92 -7.78 -13.88
C ASN A 142 -38.57 -8.17 -14.54
N LYS A 143 -38.61 -9.20 -15.40
CA LYS A 143 -37.43 -9.70 -16.12
C LYS A 143 -36.83 -8.71 -17.11
N GLU A 144 -37.63 -7.85 -17.75
CA GLU A 144 -37.11 -6.87 -18.70
C GLU A 144 -36.31 -5.77 -17.98
N GLU A 145 -36.84 -5.26 -16.87
CA GLU A 145 -36.14 -4.27 -16.04
C GLU A 145 -34.86 -4.84 -15.42
N GLN A 146 -34.90 -6.10 -15.00
CA GLN A 146 -33.72 -6.81 -14.52
C GLN A 146 -32.60 -6.84 -15.57
N GLU A 147 -32.92 -7.19 -16.82
CA GLU A 147 -31.92 -7.30 -17.88
C GLU A 147 -31.38 -5.94 -18.34
N ILE A 148 -32.25 -4.91 -18.38
CA ILE A 148 -31.84 -3.52 -18.62
C ILE A 148 -30.88 -3.06 -17.51
N ALA A 149 -31.18 -3.37 -16.26
CA ALA A 149 -30.34 -3.01 -15.13
C ALA A 149 -29.00 -3.76 -15.14
N ARG A 150 -28.96 -5.06 -15.46
CA ARG A 150 -27.71 -5.81 -15.69
C ARG A 150 -26.83 -5.16 -16.75
N SER A 151 -27.43 -4.77 -17.87
CA SER A 151 -26.73 -4.13 -18.99
C SER A 151 -26.13 -2.77 -18.57
N ARG A 152 -26.88 -1.97 -17.81
CA ARG A 152 -26.38 -0.70 -17.25
C ARG A 152 -25.24 -0.92 -16.26
N LEU A 153 -25.36 -1.91 -15.38
CA LEU A 153 -24.31 -2.27 -14.41
C LEU A 153 -23.02 -2.68 -15.10
N ALA A 154 -23.10 -3.55 -16.10
CA ALA A 154 -21.94 -3.95 -16.90
C ALA A 154 -21.27 -2.75 -17.56
N MET A 155 -22.05 -1.83 -18.12
CA MET A 155 -21.52 -0.60 -18.74
C MET A 155 -20.84 0.34 -17.72
N ILE A 156 -21.41 0.49 -16.52
CA ILE A 156 -20.82 1.32 -15.45
C ILE A 156 -19.49 0.72 -14.98
N ILE A 157 -19.44 -0.59 -14.75
CA ILE A 157 -18.24 -1.29 -14.31
C ILE A 157 -17.16 -1.20 -15.39
N ASP A 158 -17.51 -1.47 -16.65
CA ASP A 158 -16.58 -1.39 -17.78
C ASP A 158 -16.02 0.03 -17.97
N ASN A 159 -16.88 1.06 -17.87
CA ASN A 159 -16.44 2.46 -17.91
C ASN A 159 -15.54 2.81 -16.73
N HIS A 160 -15.85 2.36 -15.51
CA HIS A 160 -15.02 2.59 -14.34
C HIS A 160 -13.62 1.99 -14.51
N ILE A 161 -13.54 0.75 -15.02
CA ILE A 161 -12.28 0.05 -15.28
C ILE A 161 -11.48 0.73 -16.40
N LYS A 162 -12.13 1.10 -17.52
CA LYS A 162 -11.46 1.68 -18.70
C LYS A 162 -11.04 3.13 -18.50
N ILE A 163 -11.91 3.94 -17.91
CA ILE A 163 -11.65 5.38 -17.75
C ILE A 163 -10.69 5.60 -16.59
N GLY A 164 -10.85 4.85 -15.49
CA GLY A 164 -9.83 4.61 -14.45
C GLY A 164 -9.02 5.83 -13.98
N ARG A 165 -9.55 7.04 -14.11
CA ARG A 165 -8.85 8.28 -13.80
C ARG A 165 -9.47 8.89 -12.58
N ASN A 166 -8.77 8.69 -11.47
CA ASN A 166 -8.92 9.50 -10.27
C ASN A 166 -8.83 10.98 -10.70
N SER A 167 -9.83 11.76 -10.30
CA SER A 167 -9.83 13.20 -10.52
C SER A 167 -8.58 13.82 -9.91
N ASP A 168 -8.23 15.05 -10.30
CA ASP A 168 -7.08 15.73 -9.70
C ASP A 168 -7.25 15.88 -8.18
N ARG A 169 -8.50 16.01 -7.71
CA ARG A 169 -8.86 15.97 -6.29
C ARG A 169 -8.59 14.61 -5.66
N ASP A 170 -9.02 13.52 -6.28
CA ASP A 170 -8.80 12.17 -5.75
C ASP A 170 -7.31 11.83 -5.67
N ARG A 171 -6.53 12.24 -6.67
CA ARG A 171 -5.08 12.06 -6.67
C ARG A 171 -4.42 12.84 -5.55
N PHE A 172 -4.88 14.07 -5.30
CA PHE A 172 -4.41 14.88 -4.18
C PHE A 172 -4.71 14.20 -2.84
N VAL A 173 -5.96 13.76 -2.61
CA VAL A 173 -6.37 13.08 -1.38
C VAL A 173 -5.52 11.83 -1.14
N LEU A 174 -5.35 10.99 -2.17
CA LEU A 174 -4.56 9.76 -2.08
C LEU A 174 -3.08 10.03 -1.80
N ASP A 175 -2.47 11.05 -2.41
CA ASP A 175 -1.10 11.46 -2.10
C ASP A 175 -0.94 11.86 -0.62
N LYS A 176 -1.89 12.65 -0.09
CA LYS A 176 -1.88 13.07 1.32
C LYS A 176 -2.11 11.89 2.27
N VAL A 177 -3.03 10.98 1.95
CA VAL A 177 -3.26 9.76 2.74
C VAL A 177 -2.02 8.88 2.78
N ARG A 178 -1.29 8.72 1.66
CA ARG A 178 -0.03 7.96 1.62
C ARG A 178 1.05 8.60 2.50
N LYS A 179 1.18 9.93 2.46
CA LYS A 179 2.10 10.68 3.34
C LYS A 179 1.73 10.51 4.81
N ALA A 180 0.44 10.61 5.15
CA ALA A 180 -0.04 10.39 6.51
C ALA A 180 0.27 8.97 7.00
N ARG A 181 0.04 7.95 6.16
CA ARG A 181 0.37 6.56 6.48
C ARG A 181 1.87 6.37 6.74
N HIS A 182 2.72 7.00 5.94
CA HIS A 182 4.17 6.92 6.14
C HIS A 182 4.59 7.59 7.45
N PHE A 183 4.08 8.79 7.73
CA PHE A 183 4.35 9.51 8.96
C PHE A 183 3.96 8.73 10.22
N LEU A 184 2.78 8.11 10.23
CA LEU A 184 2.33 7.29 11.36
C LEU A 184 3.16 5.99 11.52
N LYS A 185 3.74 5.48 10.43
CA LYS A 185 4.65 4.32 10.52
C LYS A 185 6.00 4.68 11.13
N GLU A 186 6.48 5.90 10.89
CA GLU A 186 7.72 6.41 11.49
C GLU A 186 7.52 6.79 12.96
N ASN A 187 6.35 7.31 13.32
CA ASN A 187 6.02 7.77 14.67
C ASN A 187 5.06 6.78 15.36
N ARG A 188 5.57 5.60 15.73
CA ARG A 188 4.74 4.54 16.38
C ARG A 188 4.29 4.88 17.80
N ASP A 189 4.91 5.89 18.41
CA ASP A 189 4.61 6.34 19.77
C ASP A 189 3.37 7.25 19.82
N VAL A 190 2.79 7.61 18.66
CA VAL A 190 1.57 8.40 18.59
C VAL A 190 0.37 7.50 18.28
N VAL A 191 -0.62 7.52 19.16
CA VAL A 191 -1.88 6.82 18.99
C VAL A 191 -2.95 7.81 18.52
N ILE A 192 -3.67 7.42 17.47
CA ILE A 192 -4.81 8.19 16.95
C ILE A 192 -6.10 7.57 17.46
N LEU A 193 -6.91 8.37 18.14
CA LEU A 193 -8.14 7.94 18.79
C LEU A 193 -9.32 8.79 18.31
N ASN A 194 -10.50 8.21 18.36
CA ASN A 194 -11.74 8.98 18.23
C ASN A 194 -12.14 9.53 19.59
N SER A 195 -12.60 10.77 19.62
CA SER A 195 -13.27 11.34 20.79
C SER A 195 -14.63 10.70 20.99
N ASP A 196 -15.00 10.51 22.26
CA ASP A 196 -16.32 10.04 22.69
C ASP A 196 -17.45 10.97 22.21
N LYS A 197 -17.18 12.29 22.16
CA LYS A 197 -18.15 13.31 21.74
C LYS A 197 -17.61 14.16 20.60
N GLY A 198 -18.46 14.38 19.58
CA GLY A 198 -18.24 15.40 18.54
C GLY A 198 -17.50 14.98 17.27
N ASN A 199 -17.35 13.68 17.00
CA ASN A 199 -16.66 13.16 15.80
C ASN A 199 -15.28 13.82 15.57
N LEU A 200 -14.54 13.93 16.67
CA LEU A 200 -13.24 14.59 16.73
C LEU A 200 -12.15 13.53 16.76
N THR A 201 -11.08 13.72 16.00
CA THR A 201 -9.90 12.85 16.05
C THR A 201 -8.85 13.44 17.00
N VAL A 202 -8.32 12.63 17.91
CA VAL A 202 -7.33 13.04 18.91
C VAL A 202 -6.04 12.24 18.69
N ALA A 203 -4.90 12.94 18.64
CA ALA A 203 -3.59 12.30 18.71
C ALA A 203 -3.03 12.41 20.14
N MET A 204 -2.50 11.32 20.68
CA MET A 204 -1.94 11.25 22.03
C MET A 204 -0.72 10.34 22.04
N ASN A 205 0.23 10.58 22.96
CA ASN A 205 1.35 9.68 23.14
C ASN A 205 0.85 8.31 23.64
N ARG A 206 1.53 7.26 23.23
CA ARG A 206 1.20 5.89 23.59
C ARG A 206 1.32 5.65 25.10
N CYS A 207 2.39 6.14 25.71
CA CYS A 207 2.59 6.03 27.16
C CYS A 207 1.44 6.70 27.94
N ASP A 208 1.03 7.90 27.54
CA ASP A 208 -0.08 8.61 28.19
C ASP A 208 -1.42 7.89 28.01
N TYR A 209 -1.61 7.26 26.85
CA TYR A 209 -2.79 6.44 26.58
C TYR A 209 -2.82 5.20 27.46
N GLU A 210 -1.72 4.45 27.53
CA GLU A 210 -1.58 3.23 28.33
C GLU A 210 -1.81 3.54 29.83
N LEU A 211 -1.18 4.58 30.36
CA LEU A 211 -1.39 5.04 31.73
C LEU A 211 -2.86 5.38 32.04
N ARG A 212 -3.54 6.09 31.12
CA ARG A 212 -4.96 6.43 31.31
C ARG A 212 -5.87 5.21 31.21
N MET A 213 -5.53 4.25 30.35
CA MET A 213 -6.30 3.01 30.25
C MET A 213 -6.11 2.16 31.50
N GLU A 214 -4.90 2.08 32.06
CA GLU A 214 -4.64 1.41 33.34
C GLU A 214 -5.41 2.06 34.49
N ASP A 215 -5.47 3.40 34.54
CA ASP A 215 -6.26 4.13 35.55
C ASP A 215 -7.77 3.85 35.43
N ILE A 216 -8.31 3.86 34.20
CA ILE A 216 -9.73 3.54 33.96
C ILE A 216 -10.03 2.09 34.32
N VAL A 217 -9.20 1.14 33.88
CA VAL A 217 -9.42 -0.30 34.13
C VAL A 217 -9.17 -0.67 35.60
N GLY A 218 -8.26 0.05 36.26
CA GLY A 218 -7.95 -0.10 37.68
C GLY A 218 -8.98 0.53 38.63
N ASP A 219 -9.98 1.26 38.11
CA ASP A 219 -11.01 1.90 38.93
C ASP A 219 -11.95 0.86 39.58
N THR A 220 -11.64 0.54 40.83
CA THR A 220 -12.45 -0.34 41.67
C THR A 220 -13.81 0.24 42.07
N ALA A 221 -14.08 1.53 41.84
CA ALA A 221 -15.38 2.14 42.10
C ALA A 221 -16.39 1.86 40.97
N GLY A 222 -15.93 1.83 39.71
CA GLY A 222 -16.75 1.54 38.53
C GLY A 222 -16.74 0.07 38.08
N TYR A 223 -15.64 -0.65 38.32
CA TYR A 223 -15.44 -2.02 37.85
C TYR A 223 -15.30 -3.01 39.02
N LEU A 224 -16.01 -4.13 38.93
CA LEU A 224 -15.89 -5.24 39.89
C LEU A 224 -14.83 -6.22 39.40
N LEU A 225 -13.76 -6.38 40.18
CA LEU A 225 -12.72 -7.34 39.89
C LEU A 225 -13.27 -8.77 39.99
N ILE A 226 -13.25 -9.50 38.88
CA ILE A 226 -13.65 -10.90 38.86
C ILE A 226 -12.45 -11.73 39.34
N ASN A 227 -12.49 -12.22 40.58
CA ASN A 227 -11.45 -13.06 41.18
C ASN A 227 -11.29 -14.45 40.51
N LYS A 228 -12.21 -14.83 39.63
CA LYS A 228 -12.15 -16.05 38.84
C LYS A 228 -11.86 -15.68 37.40
N ASP A 229 -10.78 -16.23 36.86
CA ASP A 229 -10.48 -16.13 35.44
C ASP A 229 -11.70 -16.62 34.61
N PRO A 230 -12.37 -15.74 33.84
CA PRO A 230 -13.51 -16.13 33.03
C PRO A 230 -13.14 -17.10 31.90
N THR A 231 -11.86 -17.19 31.54
CA THR A 231 -11.30 -18.17 30.59
C THR A 231 -10.90 -19.51 31.24
N SER A 232 -11.04 -19.67 32.56
CA SER A 232 -10.75 -20.95 33.26
C SER A 232 -11.78 -22.06 33.00
N ARG A 233 -12.99 -21.71 32.57
CA ARG A 233 -13.92 -22.67 31.96
C ARG A 233 -13.53 -22.84 30.50
N LYS A 234 -13.56 -24.07 29.97
CA LYS A 234 -13.31 -24.37 28.54
C LYS A 234 -14.29 -23.60 27.65
N GLY A 235 -13.94 -22.36 27.32
CA GLY A 235 -14.75 -21.46 26.49
C GLY A 235 -15.49 -20.36 27.27
N LEU A 236 -15.86 -19.32 26.53
CA LEU A 236 -16.63 -18.18 27.01
C LEU A 236 -18.14 -18.50 26.95
N PRO A 237 -18.97 -17.97 27.86
CA PRO A 237 -20.40 -18.22 27.86
C PRO A 237 -21.07 -17.63 26.61
N MET A 238 -21.60 -18.52 25.75
CA MET A 238 -22.46 -18.17 24.61
C MET A 238 -23.64 -17.32 25.10
N GLY A 239 -23.69 -16.05 24.72
CA GLY A 239 -24.74 -15.10 25.10
C GLY A 239 -24.28 -13.94 25.98
N SER A 240 -23.05 -13.95 26.51
CA SER A 240 -22.47 -12.74 27.10
C SER A 240 -22.07 -11.77 25.99
N PRO A 241 -22.43 -10.47 26.09
CA PRO A 241 -22.09 -9.48 25.07
C PRO A 241 -20.58 -9.24 24.93
N ALA A 242 -19.79 -9.57 25.95
CA ALA A 242 -18.33 -9.47 25.90
C ALA A 242 -17.66 -10.70 25.26
N SER A 243 -18.35 -11.85 25.20
CA SER A 243 -17.76 -13.10 24.74
C SER A 243 -17.32 -13.07 23.27
N PRO A 244 -18.10 -12.50 22.33
CA PRO A 244 -17.68 -12.38 20.93
C PRO A 244 -16.39 -11.56 20.78
N VAL A 245 -16.27 -10.45 21.54
CA VAL A 245 -15.10 -9.56 21.44
C VAL A 245 -13.84 -10.24 21.97
N VAL A 246 -13.92 -10.91 23.13
CA VAL A 246 -12.79 -11.62 23.71
C VAL A 246 -12.39 -12.83 22.86
N ALA A 247 -13.36 -13.57 22.32
CA ALA A 247 -13.10 -14.66 21.39
C ALA A 247 -12.39 -14.16 20.13
N ASP A 248 -12.79 -13.00 19.60
CA ASP A 248 -12.20 -12.44 18.39
C ASP A 248 -10.72 -12.08 18.61
N ILE A 249 -10.39 -11.42 19.73
CA ILE A 249 -9.01 -11.07 20.12
C ILE A 249 -8.13 -12.32 20.23
N VAL A 250 -8.56 -13.33 20.98
CA VAL A 250 -7.79 -14.57 21.19
C VAL A 250 -7.58 -15.30 19.87
N MET A 251 -8.62 -15.40 19.05
CA MET A 251 -8.54 -16.08 17.76
C MET A 251 -7.68 -15.30 16.75
N GLU A 252 -7.60 -13.97 16.84
CA GLU A 252 -6.71 -13.16 16.00
C GLU A 252 -5.23 -13.40 16.37
N GLU A 253 -4.90 -13.43 17.66
CA GLU A 253 -3.55 -13.76 18.15
C GLU A 253 -3.12 -15.19 17.78
N LEU A 254 -4.03 -16.17 17.90
CA LEU A 254 -3.79 -17.55 17.47
C LEU A 254 -3.57 -17.65 15.96
N LEU A 255 -4.34 -16.88 15.18
CA LEU A 255 -4.24 -16.87 13.71
C LEU A 255 -2.89 -16.31 13.27
N ASP A 256 -2.42 -15.21 13.88
CA ASP A 256 -1.09 -14.65 13.61
C ASP A 256 0.02 -15.66 13.94
N CYS A 257 -0.04 -16.29 15.12
CA CYS A 257 0.91 -17.33 15.51
C CYS A 257 0.93 -18.52 14.52
N CYS A 258 -0.24 -18.93 14.02
CA CYS A 258 -0.37 -20.01 13.05
C CYS A 258 0.18 -19.60 11.68
N ILE A 259 -0.09 -18.37 11.21
CA ILE A 259 0.41 -17.85 9.94
C ILE A 259 1.94 -17.81 9.89
N GLU A 260 2.59 -17.48 11.01
CA GLU A 260 4.05 -17.50 11.10
C GLU A 260 4.64 -18.91 11.00
N LYS A 261 3.95 -19.91 11.56
CA LYS A 261 4.37 -21.32 11.55
C LYS A 261 4.02 -22.05 10.26
N LEU A 262 3.15 -21.51 9.41
CA LEU A 262 2.75 -22.12 8.15
C LEU A 262 3.91 -22.11 7.15
N ALA A 263 4.29 -23.31 6.68
CA ALA A 263 5.30 -23.49 5.63
C ALA A 263 4.90 -22.81 4.29
N ILE A 264 3.60 -22.63 4.06
CA ILE A 264 3.06 -21.97 2.87
C ILE A 264 2.12 -20.87 3.32
N ARG A 265 2.48 -19.61 3.04
CA ARG A 265 1.62 -18.47 3.37
C ARG A 265 0.37 -18.45 2.47
N PRO A 266 -0.84 -18.37 3.05
CA PRO A 266 -2.06 -18.22 2.26
C PRO A 266 -2.05 -16.88 1.50
N LYS A 267 -2.69 -16.84 0.33
CA LYS A 267 -2.83 -15.61 -0.46
C LYS A 267 -3.97 -14.73 0.05
N ILE A 268 -5.03 -15.36 0.55
CA ILE A 268 -6.20 -14.71 1.13
C ILE A 268 -6.55 -15.51 2.38
N ILE A 269 -6.81 -14.78 3.47
CA ILE A 269 -7.35 -15.31 4.72
C ILE A 269 -8.47 -14.37 5.12
N THR A 270 -9.66 -14.93 5.34
CA THR A 270 -10.81 -14.20 5.85
C THR A 270 -11.43 -15.04 6.95
N LYS A 271 -11.58 -14.46 8.13
CA LYS A 271 -12.18 -15.07 9.32
C LYS A 271 -13.57 -14.50 9.54
N TYR A 272 -14.51 -15.35 9.92
CA TYR A 272 -15.86 -14.97 10.35
C TYR A 272 -16.16 -15.67 11.68
N VAL A 273 -15.90 -15.00 12.80
CA VAL A 273 -16.04 -15.53 14.16
C VAL A 273 -15.27 -16.85 14.33
N ASP A 274 -15.94 -17.99 14.13
CA ASP A 274 -15.37 -19.34 14.27
C ASP A 274 -14.92 -19.93 12.92
N ASP A 275 -15.42 -19.39 11.79
CA ASP A 275 -15.12 -19.90 10.45
C ASP A 275 -13.88 -19.26 9.86
N LEU A 276 -13.01 -20.08 9.27
CA LEU A 276 -11.82 -19.63 8.57
C LEU A 276 -11.86 -20.02 7.09
N PHE A 277 -11.85 -19.03 6.21
CA PHE A 277 -11.71 -19.23 4.77
C PHE A 277 -10.30 -18.81 4.33
N CYS A 278 -9.55 -19.73 3.73
CA CYS A 278 -8.21 -19.46 3.23
C CYS A 278 -8.01 -19.95 1.79
N VAL A 279 -7.23 -19.18 1.02
CA VAL A 279 -6.86 -19.53 -0.36
C VAL A 279 -5.35 -19.77 -0.42
N VAL A 280 -4.96 -21.03 -0.61
CA VAL A 280 -3.55 -21.45 -0.72
C VAL A 280 -3.22 -21.76 -2.18
N SER A 281 -1.98 -21.47 -2.60
CA SER A 281 -1.54 -21.82 -3.96
C SER A 281 -1.11 -23.28 -4.02
N GLU A 282 -1.67 -24.05 -4.94
CA GLU A 282 -1.22 -25.43 -5.16
C GLU A 282 0.22 -25.43 -5.70
N VAL A 283 1.12 -26.08 -4.95
CA VAL A 283 2.48 -26.39 -5.38
C VAL A 283 2.49 -27.82 -5.94
N TYR A 284 2.96 -27.97 -7.16
CA TYR A 284 3.10 -29.26 -7.83
C TYR A 284 4.53 -29.46 -8.30
N ARG A 285 4.95 -30.72 -8.36
CA ARG A 285 6.22 -31.11 -8.99
C ARG A 285 5.97 -31.96 -10.24
N ILE A 286 6.80 -31.76 -11.27
CA ILE A 286 6.80 -32.51 -12.52
C ILE A 286 8.20 -33.11 -12.70
N PRO A 287 8.38 -34.43 -12.60
CA PRO A 287 9.67 -35.06 -12.85
C PRO A 287 10.02 -35.07 -14.34
N CYS A 288 11.30 -34.92 -14.65
CA CYS A 288 11.81 -35.07 -16.00
C CYS A 288 12.06 -36.55 -16.33
N GLY A 289 11.57 -37.01 -17.48
CA GLY A 289 11.74 -38.39 -17.94
C GLY A 289 12.96 -38.64 -18.81
N GLY A 290 13.79 -37.62 -19.07
CA GLY A 290 14.98 -37.74 -19.91
C GLY A 290 14.69 -37.80 -21.42
N ASN A 291 15.65 -38.27 -22.22
CA ASN A 291 15.56 -38.41 -23.68
C ASN A 291 15.23 -39.85 -24.15
N GLY A 292 14.92 -40.76 -23.22
CA GLY A 292 14.68 -42.18 -23.49
C GLY A 292 15.93 -43.06 -23.44
N ALA A 293 17.14 -42.48 -23.40
CA ALA A 293 18.41 -43.20 -23.25
C ALA A 293 19.16 -42.84 -21.96
N GLU A 294 18.99 -41.61 -21.46
CA GLU A 294 19.57 -41.10 -20.20
C GLU A 294 18.44 -40.60 -19.28
N GLU A 295 18.47 -41.01 -18.01
CA GLU A 295 17.56 -40.49 -16.98
C GLU A 295 18.08 -39.16 -16.44
N CYS A 296 17.26 -38.11 -16.55
CA CYS A 296 17.67 -36.76 -16.17
C CYS A 296 17.68 -36.52 -14.65
N GLY A 297 16.84 -37.22 -13.88
CA GLY A 297 16.69 -37.03 -12.42
C GLY A 297 16.13 -35.68 -11.96
N GLU A 298 16.08 -34.66 -12.81
CA GLU A 298 15.65 -33.30 -12.48
C GLU A 298 14.13 -33.18 -12.29
N VAL A 299 13.73 -32.33 -11.34
CA VAL A 299 12.32 -32.12 -10.98
C VAL A 299 11.95 -30.64 -11.10
N TYR A 300 10.92 -30.35 -11.88
CA TYR A 300 10.36 -29.01 -11.97
C TYR A 300 9.33 -28.77 -10.87
N ILE A 301 9.49 -27.70 -10.10
CA ILE A 301 8.52 -27.26 -9.08
C ILE A 301 7.83 -26.00 -9.56
N GLY A 302 6.50 -25.98 -9.51
CA GLY A 302 5.69 -24.85 -9.93
C GLY A 302 4.50 -24.59 -9.02
N THR A 303 4.06 -23.32 -8.98
CA THR A 303 2.81 -22.90 -8.34
C THR A 303 1.74 -22.65 -9.40
N THR A 304 0.48 -22.96 -9.11
CA THR A 304 -0.64 -22.61 -10.01
C THR A 304 -1.73 -21.79 -9.30
N LYS A 305 -2.32 -20.83 -10.03
CA LYS A 305 -3.56 -20.12 -9.64
C LYS A 305 -4.82 -20.83 -10.16
N ASN A 306 -4.69 -21.57 -11.26
CA ASN A 306 -5.77 -22.32 -11.89
C ASN A 306 -5.74 -23.78 -11.44
N LYS A 307 -6.84 -24.52 -11.63
CA LYS A 307 -6.86 -25.98 -11.43
C LYS A 307 -5.64 -26.63 -12.07
N LEU A 308 -4.93 -27.50 -11.34
CA LEU A 308 -3.69 -28.14 -11.80
C LEU A 308 -3.81 -28.73 -13.22
N ARG A 309 -4.95 -29.37 -13.54
CA ARG A 309 -5.24 -29.93 -14.87
C ARG A 309 -5.08 -28.90 -16.00
N THR A 310 -5.59 -27.68 -15.81
CA THR A 310 -5.48 -26.60 -16.80
C THR A 310 -4.04 -26.11 -16.93
N ARG A 311 -3.29 -26.05 -15.81
CA ARG A 311 -1.88 -25.65 -15.84
C ARG A 311 -0.99 -26.69 -16.53
N LEU A 312 -1.25 -27.98 -16.29
CA LEU A 312 -0.57 -29.09 -16.98
C LEU A 312 -0.86 -29.08 -18.49
N ALA A 313 -2.09 -28.80 -18.90
CA ALA A 313 -2.43 -28.64 -20.32
C ALA A 313 -1.66 -27.48 -20.97
N GLY A 314 -1.48 -26.37 -20.25
CA GLY A 314 -0.62 -25.27 -20.68
C GLY A 314 0.83 -25.71 -20.89
N HIS A 315 1.43 -26.39 -19.92
CA HIS A 315 2.81 -26.91 -20.05
C HIS A 315 2.96 -27.92 -21.20
N LYS A 316 1.96 -28.78 -21.44
CA LYS A 316 1.94 -29.70 -22.59
C LYS A 316 1.93 -28.94 -23.92
N SER A 317 1.14 -27.86 -24.00
CA SER A 317 1.13 -26.98 -25.18
C SER A 317 2.47 -26.30 -25.38
N ASP A 318 3.06 -25.73 -24.32
CA ASP A 318 4.36 -25.06 -24.36
C ASP A 318 5.48 -26.01 -24.81
N GLN A 319 5.43 -27.29 -24.41
CA GLN A 319 6.37 -28.29 -24.88
C GLN A 319 6.15 -28.69 -26.35
N LYS A 320 4.89 -28.75 -26.80
CA LYS A 320 4.54 -29.06 -28.20
C LYS A 320 5.06 -27.98 -29.14
N TYR A 321 4.98 -26.71 -28.73
CA TYR A 321 5.41 -25.56 -29.53
C TYR A 321 6.78 -24.99 -29.09
N ARG A 322 7.64 -25.83 -28.51
CA ARG A 322 8.93 -25.41 -27.92
C ARG A 322 9.95 -24.81 -28.90
N THR A 323 9.77 -25.04 -30.20
CA THR A 323 10.66 -24.57 -31.27
C THR A 323 10.25 -23.21 -31.86
N THR A 324 8.99 -22.79 -31.71
CA THR A 324 8.44 -21.60 -32.41
C THR A 324 8.23 -20.39 -31.50
N ASN A 325 7.95 -20.59 -30.20
CA ASN A 325 7.70 -19.50 -29.25
C ASN A 325 8.92 -19.23 -28.35
N LEU A 326 9.80 -18.32 -28.76
CA LEU A 326 11.03 -17.99 -28.02
C LEU A 326 10.81 -17.05 -26.81
N SER A 327 9.68 -16.33 -26.74
CA SER A 327 9.48 -15.18 -25.84
C SER A 327 9.00 -15.53 -24.41
N HIS A 328 8.32 -16.67 -24.21
CA HIS A 328 7.75 -17.06 -22.91
C HIS A 328 8.16 -18.48 -22.48
N LYS A 329 9.47 -18.72 -22.30
CA LYS A 329 9.95 -20.05 -21.89
C LYS A 329 9.77 -20.24 -20.38
N THR A 330 8.90 -21.16 -19.97
CA THR A 330 8.90 -21.67 -18.59
C THR A 330 10.21 -22.42 -18.33
N ALA A 331 10.70 -22.45 -17.08
CA ALA A 331 11.94 -23.14 -16.76
C ALA A 331 11.90 -24.65 -17.14
N LEU A 332 10.72 -25.27 -17.09
CA LEU A 332 10.49 -26.63 -17.59
C LEU A 332 10.77 -26.72 -19.10
N THR A 333 10.18 -25.85 -19.92
CA THR A 333 10.38 -25.86 -21.37
C THR A 333 11.82 -25.49 -21.74
N ALA A 334 12.45 -24.57 -21.01
CA ALA A 334 13.85 -24.21 -21.21
C ALA A 334 14.80 -25.39 -20.96
N HIS A 335 14.58 -26.15 -19.88
CA HIS A 335 15.31 -27.39 -19.59
C HIS A 335 15.11 -28.43 -20.70
N CYS A 336 13.86 -28.66 -21.13
CA CYS A 336 13.53 -29.63 -22.17
C CYS A 336 14.13 -29.27 -23.54
N VAL A 337 14.22 -27.98 -23.88
CA VAL A 337 14.85 -27.53 -25.14
C VAL A 337 16.36 -27.65 -25.08
N ARG A 338 16.99 -27.32 -23.94
CA ARG A 338 18.45 -27.33 -23.78
C ARG A 338 19.03 -28.75 -23.82
N LEU A 339 18.35 -29.71 -23.19
CA LEU A 339 18.83 -31.10 -23.06
C LEU A 339 18.07 -32.09 -23.94
N ASN A 340 17.10 -31.62 -24.72
CA ASN A 340 16.21 -32.47 -25.54
C ASN A 340 15.49 -33.57 -24.73
N HIS A 341 15.04 -33.23 -23.52
CA HIS A 341 14.34 -34.15 -22.61
C HIS A 341 12.82 -34.00 -22.69
N PHE A 342 12.10 -35.05 -22.27
CA PHE A 342 10.66 -35.10 -22.17
C PHE A 342 10.23 -35.25 -20.69
N PRO A 343 9.38 -34.35 -20.15
CA PRO A 343 8.87 -34.46 -18.80
C PRO A 343 7.74 -35.47 -18.69
N LYS A 344 7.67 -36.17 -17.56
CA LYS A 344 6.61 -37.13 -17.24
C LYS A 344 5.44 -36.39 -16.57
N PHE A 345 4.48 -35.95 -17.37
CA PHE A 345 3.29 -35.27 -16.85
C PHE A 345 2.32 -36.19 -16.09
N GLU A 346 2.42 -37.50 -16.28
CA GLU A 346 1.60 -38.50 -15.60
C GLU A 346 2.04 -38.70 -14.15
N ASP A 347 3.34 -38.55 -13.87
CA ASP A 347 3.93 -38.67 -12.52
C ASP A 347 3.90 -37.35 -11.73
N THR A 348 2.91 -36.49 -12.00
CA THR A 348 2.82 -35.18 -11.34
C THR A 348 2.19 -35.31 -9.96
N THR A 349 2.93 -34.90 -8.92
CA THR A 349 2.44 -34.96 -7.54
C THR A 349 2.23 -33.58 -6.98
N VAL A 350 1.09 -33.38 -6.32
CA VAL A 350 0.79 -32.17 -5.53
C VAL A 350 1.50 -32.29 -4.19
N LEU A 351 2.37 -31.33 -3.89
CA LEU A 351 3.15 -31.33 -2.65
C LEU A 351 2.32 -30.92 -1.41
N ASN A 352 1.18 -30.24 -1.62
CA ASN A 352 0.38 -29.64 -0.56
C ASN A 352 -0.63 -30.58 0.14
N ARG A 353 -0.87 -31.80 -0.36
CA ARG A 353 -1.96 -32.66 0.18
C ARG A 353 -1.72 -33.22 1.59
N LYS A 354 -0.54 -33.01 2.19
CA LYS A 354 -0.19 -33.53 3.53
C LYS A 354 -0.42 -32.55 4.68
N ALA A 355 -0.97 -31.36 4.43
CA ALA A 355 -1.30 -30.39 5.49
C ALA A 355 -2.81 -30.33 5.74
N ILE A 356 -3.45 -31.49 5.95
CA ILE A 356 -4.66 -31.53 6.78
C ILE A 356 -4.11 -31.77 8.18
N ILE A 357 -3.94 -30.69 8.92
CA ILE A 357 -3.78 -30.78 10.36
C ILE A 357 -5.18 -31.15 10.85
N ASP A 358 -5.43 -32.44 11.05
CA ASP A 358 -6.51 -32.86 11.94
C ASP A 358 -6.14 -32.30 13.30
N VAL A 359 -6.89 -31.27 13.71
CA VAL A 359 -6.85 -30.75 15.07
C VAL A 359 -7.90 -31.56 15.82
N ASP A 360 -7.46 -32.66 16.44
CA ASP A 360 -8.17 -33.27 17.57
C ASP A 360 -8.06 -32.39 18.83
#